data_AF-A0A7Y2TL41-F1
#
_entry.id   AF-A0A7Y2TL41-F1
#
_cell.length_a   1.000
_cell.length_b   1.000
_cell.length_c   1.000
_cell.angle_alpha   90.00
_cell.angle_beta   90.00
_cell.angle_gamma   90.00
#
_symmetry.space_group_name_H-M   'P 1'
#
loop_
_entity.id
_entity.type
_entity.pdbx_description
1 polymer ?
#
loop_
_entity_poly.entity_id
_entity_poly.type
_entity_poly.pdbx_seq_one_letter_code
_entity_poly.pdbx_strand_id
1 'polypeptide(L)'
;MKSTTVISLMKYFILGCFLVLSINHLSAQSSNIYELTEQDFQNASISKKVAKSSRSVKSTNDFRQGFFDLKKGLKPTIYVNKNKIKKVSGEASPLILKYQNSSSLEALKGNSSRLKNVELLTIKIKNQSEFNNRFDFSSIDGFDSLKYIYIQCSYKCTANDISSFILNADPKIIIFYMVSNPS
;
A
#
# COMPACT_ATOMS: atom_id res chain seq x y z
N MET A 1 -35.29 40.44 46.11
CA MET A 1 -34.80 40.70 44.74
C MET A 1 -33.48 39.96 44.55
N LYS A 2 -33.34 39.16 43.49
CA LYS A 2 -32.16 38.39 42.99
C LYS A 2 -32.46 36.89 42.87
N SER A 3 -33.07 36.48 41.76
CA SER A 3 -33.05 35.05 41.34
C SER A 3 -33.21 34.88 39.83
N THR A 4 -33.60 35.91 39.09
CA THR A 4 -33.82 35.86 37.63
C THR A 4 -32.54 35.92 36.80
N THR A 5 -31.44 36.46 37.35
CA THR A 5 -30.17 36.62 36.59
C THR A 5 -29.38 35.33 36.42
N VAL A 6 -29.44 34.42 37.40
CA VAL A 6 -28.67 33.15 37.38
C VAL A 6 -29.27 32.15 36.39
N ILE A 7 -30.60 32.14 36.26
CA ILE A 7 -31.32 31.26 35.32
C ILE A 7 -31.07 31.68 33.87
N SER A 8 -30.87 32.98 33.61
CA SER A 8 -30.52 33.49 32.28
C SER A 8 -29.12 33.05 31.86
N LEU A 9 -28.12 33.16 32.74
CA LEU A 9 -26.75 32.75 32.49
C LEU A 9 -26.58 31.24 32.22
N MET A 10 -27.36 30.38 32.89
CA MET A 10 -27.30 28.94 32.64
C MET A 10 -27.81 28.52 31.25
N LYS A 11 -28.80 29.23 30.69
CA LYS A 11 -29.32 28.94 29.34
C LYS A 11 -28.27 29.20 28.26
N TYR A 12 -27.48 30.26 28.41
CA TYR A 12 -26.39 30.57 27.47
C TYR A 12 -25.22 29.58 27.59
N PHE A 13 -24.97 29.04 28.79
CA PHE A 13 -23.93 28.03 28.99
C PHE A 13 -24.28 26.69 28.31
N ILE A 14 -25.55 26.26 28.39
CA ILE A 14 -26.03 25.03 27.75
C ILE A 14 -26.10 25.18 26.22
N LEU A 15 -26.41 26.37 25.70
CA LEU A 15 -26.39 26.65 24.26
C LEU A 15 -24.97 26.70 23.68
N GLY A 16 -23.97 27.04 24.49
CA GLY A 16 -22.55 27.03 24.09
C GLY A 16 -21.96 25.62 23.98
N CYS A 17 -22.36 24.69 24.84
CA CYS A 17 -21.83 23.31 24.82
C CYS A 17 -22.29 22.48 23.60
N PHE A 18 -23.42 22.82 22.97
CA PHE A 18 -23.90 22.09 21.79
C PHE A 18 -23.16 22.43 20.50
N LEU A 19 -22.41 23.55 20.45
CA LEU A 19 -21.66 23.98 19.27
C LEU A 19 -20.24 23.40 19.17
N VAL A 20 -19.74 22.72 20.21
CA VAL A 20 -18.35 22.20 20.25
C VAL A 20 -18.28 20.68 20.00
N LEU A 21 -19.41 20.00 19.77
CA LEU A 21 -19.43 18.56 19.47
C LEU A 21 -19.25 18.21 17.98
N SER A 22 -19.08 19.21 17.13
CA SER A 22 -18.56 19.06 15.77
C SER A 22 -17.18 19.70 15.83
N ILE A 23 -16.05 19.02 15.78
CA ILE A 23 -15.41 18.52 14.57
C ILE A 23 -14.27 17.62 15.05
N ASN A 24 -14.47 16.31 15.09
CA ASN A 24 -13.38 15.33 15.03
C ASN A 24 -13.85 14.09 14.27
N HIS A 25 -14.57 14.29 13.16
CA HIS A 25 -14.52 13.30 12.11
C HIS A 25 -13.17 13.51 11.44
N LEU A 26 -12.13 12.83 11.93
CA LEU A 26 -10.99 12.52 11.09
C LEU A 26 -11.59 11.72 9.92
N SER A 27 -11.89 12.42 8.84
CA SER A 27 -12.05 11.78 7.55
C SER A 27 -10.71 11.10 7.29
N ALA A 28 -10.64 9.80 7.56
CA ALA A 28 -9.60 8.96 7.00
C ALA A 28 -9.73 9.13 5.50
N GLN A 29 -8.98 10.09 4.93
CA GLN A 29 -8.85 10.20 3.49
C GLN A 29 -8.39 8.83 3.05
N SER A 30 -9.16 8.19 2.16
CA SER A 30 -8.88 6.84 1.70
C SER A 30 -7.58 6.87 0.91
N SER A 31 -6.45 6.81 1.59
CA SER A 31 -5.18 6.55 0.95
C SER A 31 -5.30 5.15 0.35
N ASN A 32 -4.79 4.96 -0.87
CA ASN A 32 -4.69 3.64 -1.49
C ASN A 32 -3.59 2.79 -0.83
N ILE A 33 -3.37 2.97 0.47
CA ILE A 33 -2.34 2.32 1.28
C ILE A 33 -3.03 1.43 2.30
N TYR A 34 -2.84 0.13 2.18
CA TYR A 34 -3.49 -0.87 3.01
C TYR A 34 -2.46 -1.72 3.73
N GLU A 35 -2.63 -1.86 5.04
CA GLU A 35 -1.87 -2.84 5.81
C GLU A 35 -2.38 -4.25 5.53
N LEU A 36 -1.45 -5.19 5.41
CA LEU A 36 -1.69 -6.62 5.32
C LEU A 36 -1.11 -7.31 6.54
N THR A 37 -1.87 -8.28 7.03
CA THR A 37 -1.50 -9.17 8.12
C THR A 37 -1.18 -10.57 7.57
N GLU A 38 -0.54 -11.41 8.38
CA GLU A 38 -0.37 -12.83 8.04
C GLU A 38 -1.71 -13.53 7.79
N GLN A 39 -2.77 -13.12 8.51
CA GLN A 39 -4.12 -13.68 8.32
C GLN A 39 -4.68 -13.38 6.92
N ASP A 40 -4.39 -12.21 6.35
CA ASP A 40 -4.83 -11.87 4.99
C ASP A 40 -4.26 -12.86 3.95
N PHE A 41 -2.99 -13.25 4.10
CA PHE A 41 -2.35 -14.25 3.22
C PHE A 41 -2.94 -15.65 3.39
N GLN A 42 -3.31 -16.04 4.62
CA GLN A 42 -3.98 -17.32 4.89
C GLN A 42 -5.37 -17.35 4.28
N ASN A 43 -6.16 -16.30 4.50
CA ASN A 43 -7.52 -16.19 3.98
C ASN A 43 -7.55 -16.21 2.44
N ALA A 44 -6.61 -15.52 1.79
CA ALA A 44 -6.46 -15.56 0.34
C ALA A 44 -6.18 -16.97 -0.20
N SER A 45 -5.55 -17.84 0.59
CA SER A 45 -5.27 -19.23 0.22
C SER A 45 -6.50 -20.13 0.37
N ILE A 46 -7.35 -19.85 1.36
CA ILE A 46 -8.58 -20.59 1.67
C ILE A 46 -9.70 -20.23 0.67
N SER A 47 -9.90 -18.96 0.35
CA SER A 47 -10.99 -18.50 -0.54
C SER A 47 -10.96 -19.15 -1.93
N LYS A 48 -9.79 -19.53 -2.46
CA LYS A 48 -9.69 -20.27 -3.74
C LYS A 48 -10.11 -21.73 -3.65
N LYS A 49 -10.04 -22.37 -2.47
CA LYS A 49 -10.52 -23.75 -2.28
C LYS A 49 -12.05 -23.80 -2.27
N VAL A 50 -12.69 -22.80 -1.67
CA VAL A 50 -14.16 -22.71 -1.58
C VAL A 50 -14.78 -22.24 -2.90
N ALA A 51 -14.14 -21.32 -3.63
CA ALA A 51 -14.64 -20.83 -4.93
C ALA A 51 -14.75 -21.90 -6.04
N LYS A 52 -14.10 -23.06 -5.89
CA LYS A 52 -14.24 -24.19 -6.83
C LYS A 52 -15.55 -24.98 -6.63
N SER A 53 -16.31 -24.77 -5.55
CA SER A 53 -17.54 -25.52 -5.27
C SER A 53 -18.84 -24.70 -5.28
N SER A 54 -18.80 -23.39 -5.55
CA SER A 54 -20.02 -22.57 -5.56
C SER A 54 -19.94 -21.42 -6.58
N ARG A 55 -20.98 -21.31 -7.42
CA ARG A 55 -21.18 -20.23 -8.41
C ARG A 55 -21.00 -18.84 -7.77
N SER A 56 -20.34 -17.96 -8.52
CA SER A 56 -19.75 -16.69 -8.10
C SER A 56 -20.70 -15.67 -7.47
N VAL A 57 -20.41 -15.27 -6.23
CA VAL A 57 -20.78 -13.94 -5.71
C VAL A 57 -19.58 -13.01 -5.96
N LYS A 58 -19.75 -12.03 -6.86
CA LYS A 58 -18.73 -11.04 -7.19
C LYS A 58 -18.62 -10.06 -6.02
N SER A 59 -17.76 -10.39 -5.06
CA SER A 59 -17.52 -9.61 -3.83
C SER A 59 -16.64 -8.40 -4.13
N THR A 60 -16.89 -7.31 -3.39
CA THR A 60 -16.15 -6.04 -3.26
C THR A 60 -14.64 -6.15 -2.94
N ASN A 61 -14.04 -7.34 -3.06
CA ASN A 61 -12.63 -7.68 -2.79
C ASN A 61 -11.76 -7.89 -4.05
N ASP A 62 -12.23 -7.47 -5.22
CA ASP A 62 -11.62 -7.81 -6.52
C ASP A 62 -10.13 -7.41 -6.61
N PHE A 63 -9.77 -6.22 -6.12
CA PHE A 63 -8.40 -5.72 -6.15
C PHE A 63 -7.44 -6.50 -5.23
N ARG A 64 -7.90 -6.90 -4.03
CA ARG A 64 -7.10 -7.75 -3.13
C ARG A 64 -6.85 -9.11 -3.75
N GLN A 65 -7.85 -9.69 -4.40
CA GLN A 65 -7.72 -10.96 -5.08
C GLN A 65 -6.69 -10.89 -6.23
N GLY A 66 -6.72 -9.82 -7.03
CA GLY A 66 -5.73 -9.57 -8.07
C GLY A 66 -4.30 -9.49 -7.54
N PHE A 67 -4.09 -8.77 -6.44
CA PHE A 67 -2.79 -8.74 -5.75
C PHE A 67 -2.32 -10.14 -5.31
N PHE A 68 -3.17 -10.89 -4.59
CA PHE A 68 -2.80 -12.24 -4.13
C PHE A 68 -2.54 -13.20 -5.28
N ASP A 69 -3.20 -13.03 -6.41
CA ASP A 69 -3.01 -13.84 -7.61
C ASP A 69 -1.66 -13.58 -8.29
N LEU A 70 -1.21 -12.32 -8.29
CA LEU A 70 0.15 -11.96 -8.72
C LEU A 70 1.20 -12.45 -7.74
N LYS A 71 0.92 -12.42 -6.44
CA LYS A 71 1.87 -12.86 -5.40
C LYS A 71 2.08 -14.38 -5.37
N LYS A 72 1.15 -15.16 -5.93
CA LYS A 72 1.15 -16.63 -5.95
C LYS A 72 1.87 -17.20 -7.17
N GLY A 73 2.52 -18.34 -6.96
CA GLY A 73 3.13 -19.15 -8.02
C GLY A 73 4.40 -18.55 -8.62
N LEU A 74 4.91 -19.21 -9.65
CA LEU A 74 6.07 -18.76 -10.42
C LEU A 74 5.59 -17.86 -11.55
N LYS A 75 5.73 -16.54 -11.37
CA LYS A 75 5.47 -15.53 -12.42
C LYS A 75 6.79 -15.02 -12.98
N PRO A 76 6.84 -14.60 -14.26
CA PRO A 76 8.01 -13.95 -14.79
C PRO A 76 8.38 -12.72 -13.95
N THR A 77 9.62 -12.68 -13.46
CA THR A 77 10.03 -11.75 -12.40
C THR A 77 11.39 -11.13 -12.70
N ILE A 78 11.49 -9.80 -12.64
CA ILE A 78 12.75 -9.07 -12.60
C ILE A 78 13.21 -8.99 -11.14
N TYR A 79 14.46 -9.35 -10.87
CA TYR A 79 15.11 -9.19 -9.58
C TYR A 79 16.12 -8.06 -9.65
N VAL A 80 16.00 -7.08 -8.76
CA VAL A 80 16.92 -5.95 -8.64
C VAL A 80 17.59 -5.98 -7.27
N ASN A 81 18.92 -5.89 -7.28
CA ASN A 81 19.73 -5.87 -6.07
C ASN A 81 20.99 -5.02 -6.30
N LYS A 82 21.34 -4.18 -5.32
CA LYS A 82 22.47 -3.23 -5.38
C LYS A 82 22.45 -2.39 -6.66
N ASN A 83 21.30 -1.81 -6.96
CA ASN A 83 21.02 -0.99 -8.15
C ASN A 83 21.35 -1.65 -9.50
N LYS A 84 21.24 -2.99 -9.59
CA LYS A 84 21.43 -3.73 -10.84
C LYS A 84 20.35 -4.77 -11.02
N ILE A 85 19.84 -4.90 -12.24
CA ILE A 85 19.00 -6.04 -12.64
C ILE A 85 19.89 -7.29 -12.59
N LYS A 86 19.55 -8.22 -11.70
CA LYS A 86 20.33 -9.45 -11.46
C LYS A 86 19.85 -10.62 -12.29
N LYS A 87 18.53 -10.75 -12.44
CA LYS A 87 17.91 -11.90 -13.10
C LYS A 87 16.54 -11.51 -13.62
N VAL A 88 16.21 -12.04 -14.79
CA VAL A 88 14.83 -12.17 -15.24
C VAL A 88 14.50 -13.66 -15.16
N SER A 89 13.47 -14.00 -14.41
CA SER A 89 12.96 -15.37 -14.31
C SER A 89 11.77 -15.53 -15.23
N GLY A 90 11.62 -16.70 -15.84
CA GLY A 90 10.55 -16.99 -16.81
C GLY A 90 10.91 -16.52 -18.22
N GLU A 91 10.24 -17.09 -19.22
CA GLU A 91 10.48 -16.81 -20.65
C GLU A 91 9.55 -15.72 -21.20
N ALA A 92 8.46 -15.43 -20.50
CA ALA A 92 7.50 -14.40 -20.87
C ALA A 92 7.85 -13.02 -20.27
N SER A 93 7.15 -11.98 -20.71
CA SER A 93 7.33 -10.63 -20.18
C SER A 93 7.16 -10.57 -18.65
N PRO A 94 8.03 -9.83 -17.93
CA PRO A 94 7.96 -9.72 -16.48
C PRO A 94 6.65 -9.13 -16.00
N LEU A 95 6.00 -9.82 -15.05
CA LEU A 95 4.80 -9.34 -14.37
C LEU A 95 5.13 -8.80 -12.96
N ILE A 96 6.26 -9.23 -12.39
CA ILE A 96 6.69 -8.84 -11.05
C ILE A 96 8.08 -8.22 -11.11
N LEU A 97 8.27 -7.14 -10.35
CA LEU A 97 9.60 -6.62 -10.05
C LEU A 97 9.87 -6.75 -8.55
N LYS A 98 10.97 -7.40 -8.17
CA LYS A 98 11.40 -7.54 -6.77
C LYS A 98 12.64 -6.72 -6.51
N TYR A 99 12.49 -5.71 -5.66
CA TYR A 99 13.51 -4.76 -5.27
C TYR A 99 14.00 -5.10 -3.84
N GLN A 100 15.21 -5.62 -3.71
CA GLN A 100 15.67 -6.29 -2.48
C GLN A 100 16.28 -5.36 -1.41
N ASN A 101 16.62 -4.12 -1.77
CA ASN A 101 17.09 -3.05 -0.87
C ASN A 101 16.45 -1.75 -1.35
N SER A 102 16.04 -0.81 -0.51
CA SER A 102 15.41 0.46 -0.95
C SER A 102 16.32 1.46 -1.69
N SER A 103 17.48 1.02 -2.19
CA SER A 103 18.43 1.90 -2.88
C SER A 103 17.81 2.55 -4.13
N SER A 104 18.25 3.75 -4.47
CA SER A 104 17.62 4.64 -5.47
C SER A 104 17.15 3.94 -6.77
N LEU A 105 16.07 4.48 -7.36
CA LEU A 105 15.43 4.06 -8.60
C LEU A 105 16.35 4.02 -9.84
N GLU A 106 17.58 4.50 -9.71
CA GLU A 106 18.60 4.55 -10.76
C GLU A 106 18.78 3.23 -11.51
N ALA A 107 18.63 2.10 -10.80
CA ALA A 107 18.75 0.75 -11.37
C ALA A 107 17.78 0.45 -12.52
N LEU A 108 16.67 1.19 -12.55
CA LEU A 108 15.53 0.98 -13.42
C LEU A 108 15.45 2.03 -14.54
N LYS A 109 16.21 3.13 -14.42
CA LYS A 109 16.30 4.14 -15.47
C LYS A 109 16.79 3.51 -16.77
N GLY A 110 16.22 3.94 -17.89
CA GLY A 110 16.52 3.41 -19.22
C GLY A 110 16.03 1.98 -19.48
N ASN A 111 15.30 1.35 -18.56
CA ASN A 111 14.76 0.00 -18.73
C ASN A 111 13.24 -0.03 -18.96
N SER A 112 12.64 1.08 -19.38
CA SER A 112 11.18 1.25 -19.52
C SER A 112 10.50 0.12 -20.30
N SER A 113 11.11 -0.34 -21.41
CA SER A 113 10.59 -1.45 -22.22
C SER A 113 10.46 -2.77 -21.45
N ARG A 114 11.33 -3.02 -20.46
CA ARG A 114 11.30 -4.22 -19.61
C ARG A 114 10.29 -4.11 -18.48
N LEU A 115 9.89 -2.89 -18.13
CA LEU A 115 8.98 -2.58 -17.03
C LEU A 115 7.51 -2.53 -17.49
N LYS A 116 7.27 -2.34 -18.78
CA LYS A 116 5.93 -2.07 -19.36
C LYS A 116 4.83 -3.02 -18.91
N ASN A 117 5.16 -4.30 -18.75
CA ASN A 117 4.22 -5.36 -18.41
C ASN A 117 4.22 -5.70 -16.91
N VAL A 118 5.01 -5.01 -16.09
CA VAL A 118 5.07 -5.24 -14.64
C VAL A 118 3.77 -4.76 -14.01
N GLU A 119 3.06 -5.68 -13.36
CA GLU A 119 1.80 -5.40 -12.66
C GLU A 119 1.98 -5.28 -11.14
N LEU A 120 3.04 -5.88 -10.59
CA LEU A 120 3.37 -5.87 -9.17
C LEU A 120 4.83 -5.48 -8.92
N LEU A 121 5.03 -4.37 -8.23
CA LEU A 121 6.33 -3.99 -7.65
C LEU A 121 6.38 -4.44 -6.19
N THR A 122 7.38 -5.24 -5.82
CA THR A 122 7.67 -5.61 -4.43
C THR A 122 8.95 -4.95 -3.97
N ILE A 123 8.89 -4.21 -2.86
CA ILE A 123 10.04 -3.53 -2.24
C ILE A 123 10.23 -4.10 -0.83
N LYS A 124 11.46 -4.47 -0.50
CA LYS A 124 11.83 -4.83 0.88
C LYS A 124 12.59 -3.68 1.52
N ILE A 125 12.13 -3.24 2.69
CA ILE A 125 12.76 -2.19 3.50
C ILE A 125 13.31 -2.85 4.76
N LYS A 126 14.63 -2.82 4.96
CA LYS A 126 15.26 -3.56 6.06
C LYS A 126 15.37 -2.76 7.35
N ASN A 127 15.45 -1.44 7.24
CA ASN A 127 15.66 -0.53 8.37
C ASN A 127 14.98 0.83 8.11
N GLN A 128 14.94 1.68 9.14
CA GLN A 128 14.31 3.00 9.05
C GLN A 128 15.03 3.97 8.12
N SER A 129 16.36 3.93 8.05
CA SER A 129 17.14 4.87 7.23
C SER A 129 16.91 4.66 5.73
N GLU A 130 16.48 3.47 5.33
CA GLU A 130 16.09 3.16 3.96
C GLU A 130 14.87 3.96 3.46
N PHE A 131 14.02 4.53 4.32
CA PHE A 131 12.95 5.45 3.92
C PHE A 131 13.46 6.83 3.47
N ASN A 132 14.69 7.21 3.83
CA ASN A 132 15.31 8.44 3.35
C ASN A 132 15.58 8.39 1.83
N ASN A 133 15.71 7.18 1.27
CA ASN A 133 15.84 6.96 -0.17
C ASN A 133 14.45 6.88 -0.82
N ARG A 134 13.75 8.02 -0.87
CA ARG A 134 12.38 8.07 -1.38
C ARG A 134 12.25 7.45 -2.78
N PHE A 135 11.17 6.72 -2.98
CA PHE A 135 10.83 6.05 -4.23
C PHE A 135 9.97 6.96 -5.10
N ASP A 136 10.60 7.79 -5.93
CA ASP A 136 9.92 8.78 -6.77
C ASP A 136 9.61 8.23 -8.18
N PHE A 137 8.34 7.97 -8.45
CA PHE A 137 7.86 7.44 -9.73
C PHE A 137 7.95 8.45 -10.89
N SER A 138 8.08 9.75 -10.63
CA SER A 138 8.32 10.73 -11.69
C SER A 138 9.71 10.57 -12.34
N SER A 139 10.63 9.87 -11.68
CA SER A 139 11.99 9.64 -12.16
C SER A 139 12.15 8.37 -13.02
N ILE A 140 11.08 7.61 -13.22
CA ILE A 140 11.07 6.37 -14.00
C ILE A 140 9.85 6.29 -14.91
N ASP A 141 10.13 5.99 -16.18
CA ASP A 141 9.12 5.59 -17.15
C ASP A 141 8.97 4.06 -17.27
N GLY A 142 7.83 3.64 -17.81
CA GLY A 142 7.57 2.26 -18.23
C GLY A 142 6.80 1.41 -17.23
N PHE A 143 6.15 2.00 -16.23
CA PHE A 143 5.23 1.27 -15.33
C PHE A 143 3.77 1.28 -15.83
N ASP A 144 3.58 1.20 -17.15
CA ASP A 144 2.28 1.36 -17.82
C ASP A 144 1.20 0.38 -17.31
N SER A 145 1.61 -0.81 -16.88
CA SER A 145 0.70 -1.86 -16.38
C SER A 145 0.71 -2.00 -14.86
N LEU A 146 1.42 -1.12 -14.13
CA LEU A 146 1.59 -1.26 -12.69
C LEU A 146 0.25 -1.04 -11.97
N LYS A 147 -0.19 -2.06 -11.23
CA LYS A 147 -1.46 -2.02 -10.48
C LYS A 147 -1.20 -2.00 -8.98
N TYR A 148 -0.14 -2.67 -8.55
CA TYR A 148 0.14 -2.89 -7.13
C TYR A 148 1.59 -2.57 -6.77
N ILE A 149 1.76 -1.91 -5.64
CA ILE A 149 3.04 -1.80 -4.93
C ILE A 149 2.90 -2.57 -3.63
N TYR A 150 3.85 -3.45 -3.33
CA TYR A 150 3.89 -4.20 -2.09
C TYR A 150 5.17 -3.92 -1.33
N ILE A 151 5.05 -3.39 -0.12
CA ILE A 151 6.19 -3.01 0.72
C ILE A 151 6.26 -3.94 1.92
N GLN A 152 7.35 -4.68 2.01
CA GLN A 152 7.63 -5.53 3.16
C GLN A 152 8.67 -4.86 4.05
N CYS A 153 8.25 -4.43 5.24
CA CYS A 153 9.12 -3.84 6.26
C CYS A 153 9.65 -4.94 7.18
N SER A 154 10.96 -4.97 7.42
CA SER A 154 11.58 -5.84 8.45
C SER A 154 11.66 -5.19 9.84
N TYR A 155 10.91 -4.12 10.05
CA TYR A 155 10.79 -3.34 11.27
C TYR A 155 9.43 -2.65 11.28
N LYS A 156 9.07 -2.02 12.41
CA LYS A 156 7.81 -1.29 12.53
C LYS A 156 7.77 -0.11 11.55
N CYS A 157 6.81 -0.14 10.63
CA CYS A 157 6.51 0.94 9.71
C CYS A 157 5.00 1.20 9.71
N THR A 158 4.59 2.41 9.33
CA THR A 158 3.20 2.87 9.30
C THR A 158 2.81 3.31 7.90
N ALA A 159 1.50 3.43 7.64
CA ALA A 159 1.00 3.99 6.39
C ALA A 159 1.58 5.39 6.08
N ASN A 160 1.87 6.21 7.09
CA ASN A 160 2.50 7.53 6.91
C ASN A 160 3.95 7.43 6.43
N ASP A 161 4.70 6.46 6.95
CA ASP A 161 6.07 6.19 6.47
C ASP A 161 6.03 5.75 5.00
N ILE A 162 5.08 4.87 4.65
CA ILE A 162 4.86 4.43 3.27
C ILE A 162 4.50 5.59 2.35
N SER A 163 3.57 6.45 2.79
CA SER A 163 3.13 7.63 2.02
C SER A 163 4.26 8.64 1.81
N SER A 164 5.20 8.74 2.74
CA SER A 164 6.35 9.65 2.64
C SER A 164 7.47 9.05 1.78
N PHE A 165 7.51 7.72 1.68
CA PHE A 165 8.47 6.97 0.90
C PHE A 165 8.09 6.91 -0.58
N ILE A 166 6.83 6.64 -0.91
CA ILE A 166 6.34 6.55 -2.29
C ILE A 166 5.90 7.95 -2.77
N LEU A 167 6.64 8.52 -3.72
CA LEU A 167 6.31 9.82 -4.29
C LEU A 167 5.81 9.69 -5.73
N ASN A 168 4.85 10.55 -6.10
CA ASN A 168 4.37 10.73 -7.47
C ASN A 168 3.87 9.46 -8.17
N ALA A 169 3.42 8.46 -7.40
CA ALA A 169 2.76 7.28 -7.96
C ALA A 169 1.40 7.67 -8.55
N ASP A 170 0.98 6.99 -9.63
CA ASP A 170 -0.38 7.14 -10.16
C ASP A 170 -1.39 6.83 -9.03
N PRO A 171 -2.35 7.72 -8.75
CA PRO A 171 -3.33 7.53 -7.69
C PRO A 171 -4.17 6.26 -7.87
N LYS A 172 -4.23 5.64 -9.06
CA LYS A 172 -4.92 4.36 -9.28
C LYS A 172 -4.15 3.15 -8.75
N ILE A 173 -2.86 3.31 -8.47
CA ILE A 173 -2.02 2.23 -7.94
C ILE A 173 -2.40 1.96 -6.49
N ILE A 174 -2.57 0.67 -6.18
CA ILE A 174 -2.89 0.21 -4.83
C ILE A 174 -1.61 -0.22 -4.14
N ILE A 175 -1.36 0.35 -2.98
CA ILE A 175 -0.18 0.10 -2.15
C ILE A 175 -0.60 -0.81 -1.01
N PHE A 176 0.06 -1.95 -0.90
CA PHE A 176 -0.04 -2.85 0.24
C PHE A 176 1.26 -2.78 1.04
N TYR A 177 1.18 -2.80 2.37
CA TYR A 177 2.37 -2.96 3.21
C TYR A 177 2.17 -4.00 4.29
N MET A 178 3.26 -4.58 4.76
CA MET A 178 3.28 -5.59 5.82
C MET A 178 4.54 -5.40 6.65
N VAL A 179 4.38 -5.49 7.97
CA VAL A 179 5.49 -5.62 8.91
C VAL A 179 5.78 -7.10 9.12
N SER A 180 6.90 -7.58 8.59
CA SER A 180 7.43 -8.90 8.90
C SER A 180 8.51 -8.75 9.96
N ASN A 181 8.23 -9.16 11.20
CA ASN A 181 9.29 -9.24 12.19
C ASN A 181 10.31 -10.29 11.74
N PRO A 182 11.61 -9.96 11.65
CA PRO A 182 12.63 -10.99 11.52
C PRO A 182 12.57 -11.84 12.80
N SER A 183 12.37 -13.15 12.62
CA SER A 183 12.44 -14.15 13.68
C SER A 183 13.86 -14.30 14.22
#